data_AF-A0A3D5P8Z0-F1
#
_entry.id   AF-A0A3D5P8Z0-F1
#
_cell.length_a   1.000
_cell.length_b   1.000
_cell.length_c   1.000
_cell.angle_alpha   90.00
_cell.angle_beta   90.00
_cell.angle_gamma   90.00
#
_symmetry.space_group_name_H-M   'P 1'
#
loop_
_entity.id
_entity.type
_entity.pdbx_description
1 polymer ?
#
loop_
_entity_poly.entity_id
_entity_poly.type
_entity_poly.pdbx_seq_one_letter_code
_entity_poly.pdbx_strand_id
1 'polypeptide(L)'
;MGATGIIYKAWQNTPRPIIYNTADGKGNPIKTECKFLDPLGHPKYDAKWHGNCLICGAESQGGIPYKALLGSSYTDWSRHKCPESDHICPACAFTMMLNTASHRCCLFRYSFVADKQLHICNRKEMRDYLINPPEPPFVMAVAVSQKKHIAFKSMVSYDRENFFCNLEEEQIQVNRQEAKDIISVCEALRGIGFTKDEISAGRIRFDKIKKFKLDAYDKINHLLRSIIGTRLFALCLFVAQKMSEEDAICFLGLTLKTVPLPQGHCSSTRHTKAAMSKEDHLDTICGNKSSVSPAGQQNGQMTFPTF
;
A
#
# COMPACT_ATOMS: atom_id res chain seq x y z
N MET A 1 -28.80 -3.90 8.42
CA MET A 1 -28.02 -4.73 7.48
C MET A 1 -26.56 -4.68 7.91
N GLY A 2 -25.91 -5.82 8.14
CA GLY A 2 -24.50 -5.87 8.55
C GLY A 2 -23.53 -5.67 7.38
N ALA A 3 -22.22 -5.66 7.66
CA ALA A 3 -21.17 -5.40 6.67
C ALA A 3 -21.22 -6.34 5.46
N THR A 4 -21.39 -7.65 5.67
CA THR A 4 -21.50 -8.63 4.57
C THR A 4 -22.70 -8.37 3.67
N GLY A 5 -23.82 -7.90 4.24
CA GLY A 5 -25.01 -7.53 3.49
C GLY A 5 -24.77 -6.30 2.60
N ILE A 6 -24.11 -5.27 3.12
CA ILE A 6 -23.72 -4.09 2.32
C ILE A 6 -22.79 -4.50 1.19
N ILE A 7 -21.73 -5.27 1.50
CA ILE A 7 -20.76 -5.74 0.52
C ILE A 7 -21.43 -6.55 -0.60
N TYR A 8 -22.31 -7.49 -0.26
CA TYR A 8 -22.97 -8.33 -1.25
C TYR A 8 -23.93 -7.52 -2.12
N LYS A 9 -24.74 -6.63 -1.51
CA LYS A 9 -25.62 -5.73 -2.27
C LYS A 9 -24.83 -4.81 -3.20
N ALA A 10 -23.70 -4.28 -2.72
CA ALA A 10 -22.80 -3.46 -3.50
C ALA A 10 -22.27 -4.23 -4.72
N TRP A 11 -21.82 -5.48 -4.52
CA TRP A 11 -21.37 -6.36 -5.59
C TRP A 11 -22.48 -6.66 -6.62
N GLN A 12 -23.71 -6.91 -6.19
CA GLN A 12 -24.86 -7.13 -7.08
C GLN A 12 -25.13 -5.90 -7.97
N ASN A 13 -24.96 -4.70 -7.41
CA ASN A 13 -25.18 -3.44 -8.13
C ASN A 13 -23.97 -2.98 -8.96
N THR A 14 -22.82 -3.64 -8.84
CA THR A 14 -21.60 -3.20 -9.53
C THR A 14 -21.66 -3.61 -11.00
N PRO A 15 -21.53 -2.65 -11.94
CA PRO A 15 -21.45 -2.97 -13.36
C PRO A 15 -20.30 -3.93 -13.66
N ARG A 16 -20.50 -4.82 -14.62
CA ARG A 16 -19.49 -5.78 -15.06
C ARG A 16 -18.84 -5.33 -16.36
N PRO A 17 -17.52 -5.60 -16.56
CA PRO A 17 -16.61 -6.31 -15.65
C PRO A 17 -16.14 -5.46 -14.45
N ILE A 18 -15.85 -6.09 -13.30
CA ILE A 18 -15.14 -5.42 -12.19
C ILE A 18 -13.65 -5.47 -12.49
N ILE A 19 -12.99 -4.31 -12.59
CA ILE A 19 -11.57 -4.21 -12.94
C ILE A 19 -10.76 -3.81 -11.72
N TYR A 20 -9.71 -4.59 -11.44
CA TYR A 20 -8.67 -4.24 -10.48
C TYR A 20 -7.45 -3.67 -11.21
N ASN A 21 -7.12 -2.42 -10.89
CA ASN A 21 -5.95 -1.74 -11.42
C ASN A 21 -4.74 -2.06 -10.53
N THR A 22 -3.73 -2.73 -11.06
CA THR A 22 -2.47 -3.00 -10.33
C THR A 22 -1.28 -2.66 -11.21
N ALA A 23 -0.07 -2.93 -10.73
CA ALA A 23 1.14 -2.83 -11.54
C ALA A 23 2.01 -4.08 -11.35
N ASP A 24 2.83 -4.39 -12.36
CA ASP A 24 3.87 -5.41 -12.23
C ASP A 24 5.02 -4.94 -11.32
N GLY A 25 6.00 -5.80 -11.10
CA GLY A 25 7.18 -5.47 -10.30
C GLY A 25 8.06 -4.34 -10.87
N LYS A 26 7.84 -3.96 -12.13
CA LYS A 26 8.52 -2.84 -12.82
C LYS A 26 7.68 -1.55 -12.83
N GLY A 27 6.46 -1.59 -12.29
CA GLY A 27 5.55 -0.46 -12.26
C GLY A 27 4.67 -0.31 -13.51
N ASN A 28 4.69 -1.25 -14.44
CA ASN A 28 3.80 -1.21 -15.61
C ASN A 28 2.37 -1.52 -15.20
N PRO A 29 1.37 -0.75 -15.68
CA PRO A 29 -0.01 -0.95 -15.30
C PRO A 29 -0.56 -2.29 -15.82
N ILE A 30 -1.25 -3.00 -14.94
CA ILE A 30 -1.99 -4.23 -15.21
C ILE A 30 -3.45 -4.00 -14.87
N LYS A 31 -4.35 -4.43 -15.75
CA LYS A 31 -5.79 -4.50 -15.47
C LYS A 31 -6.19 -5.96 -15.36
N THR A 32 -6.75 -6.34 -14.22
CA THR A 32 -7.23 -7.70 -13.98
C THR A 32 -8.73 -7.68 -13.76
N GLU A 33 -9.46 -8.53 -14.47
CA GLU A 33 -10.89 -8.71 -14.24
C GLU A 33 -11.14 -9.58 -12.99
N CYS A 34 -11.90 -9.06 -12.04
CA CYS A 34 -12.30 -9.75 -10.82
C CYS A 34 -13.63 -10.50 -11.04
N LYS A 35 -13.55 -11.80 -11.29
CA LYS A 35 -14.72 -12.68 -11.47
C LYS A 35 -15.09 -13.39 -10.16
N PHE A 36 -15.77 -12.69 -9.27
CA PHE A 36 -16.34 -13.33 -8.08
C PHE A 36 -17.54 -14.22 -8.45
N LEU A 37 -17.77 -15.28 -7.66
CA LEU A 37 -18.90 -16.19 -7.84
C LEU A 37 -20.18 -15.62 -7.20
N ASP A 38 -21.32 -15.90 -7.83
CA ASP A 38 -22.63 -15.70 -7.22
C ASP A 38 -22.93 -16.86 -6.27
N PRO A 39 -23.17 -16.62 -4.96
CA PRO A 39 -23.61 -17.65 -4.03
C PRO A 39 -24.88 -18.39 -4.47
N LEU A 40 -25.80 -17.71 -5.16
CA LEU A 40 -27.05 -18.34 -5.62
C LEU A 40 -26.81 -19.37 -6.73
N GLY A 41 -25.72 -19.23 -7.49
CA GLY A 41 -25.30 -20.19 -8.51
C GLY A 41 -24.45 -21.35 -7.97
N HIS A 42 -24.22 -21.42 -6.66
CA HIS A 42 -23.37 -22.47 -6.08
C HIS A 42 -24.08 -23.84 -6.13
N PRO A 43 -23.40 -24.95 -6.50
CA PRO A 43 -24.03 -26.28 -6.64
C PRO A 43 -24.68 -26.84 -5.35
N LYS A 44 -24.29 -26.31 -4.19
CA LYS A 44 -24.82 -26.67 -2.88
C LYS A 44 -25.75 -25.59 -2.29
N TYR A 45 -26.17 -24.62 -3.08
CA TYR A 45 -27.17 -23.66 -2.63
C TYR A 45 -28.52 -24.36 -2.44
N ASP A 46 -29.06 -24.30 -1.23
CA ASP A 46 -30.38 -24.79 -0.88
C ASP A 46 -31.32 -23.59 -0.76
N ALA A 47 -32.25 -23.45 -1.70
CA ALA A 47 -33.25 -22.39 -1.69
C ALA A 47 -34.40 -22.63 -0.69
N LYS A 48 -34.58 -23.86 -0.21
CA LYS A 48 -35.64 -24.25 0.73
C LYS A 48 -35.21 -24.10 2.18
N TRP A 49 -33.91 -24.07 2.45
CA TRP A 49 -33.39 -23.86 3.80
C TRP A 49 -33.87 -22.51 4.34
N HIS A 50 -34.28 -22.49 5.61
CA HIS A 50 -34.69 -21.30 6.30
C HIS A 50 -34.17 -21.35 7.74
N GLY A 51 -33.53 -20.27 8.18
CA GLY A 51 -32.96 -20.18 9.51
C GLY A 51 -31.92 -19.07 9.62
N ASN A 52 -31.17 -19.07 10.72
CA ASN A 52 -30.14 -18.09 11.00
C ASN A 52 -28.80 -18.49 10.36
N CYS A 53 -28.10 -17.54 9.74
CA CYS A 53 -26.79 -17.78 9.16
C CYS A 53 -25.73 -18.05 10.24
N LEU A 54 -24.93 -19.09 10.05
CA LEU A 54 -23.76 -19.42 10.89
C LEU A 54 -22.87 -18.20 11.21
N ILE A 55 -22.47 -17.45 10.17
CA ILE A 55 -21.49 -16.35 10.30
C ILE A 55 -22.12 -15.10 10.92
N CYS A 56 -23.18 -14.56 10.31
CA CYS A 56 -23.72 -13.26 10.73
C CYS A 56 -24.90 -13.34 11.69
N GLY A 57 -25.47 -14.53 11.92
CA GLY A 57 -26.64 -14.75 12.77
C GLY A 57 -27.95 -14.21 12.21
N ALA A 58 -27.93 -13.54 11.06
CA ALA A 58 -29.15 -13.01 10.44
C ALA A 58 -30.00 -14.14 9.87
N GLU A 59 -31.32 -13.99 9.98
CA GLU A 59 -32.28 -14.85 9.31
C GLU A 59 -32.11 -14.78 7.79
N SER A 60 -32.28 -15.92 7.13
CA SER A 60 -32.11 -16.06 5.69
C SER A 60 -33.12 -17.06 5.12
N GLN A 61 -33.56 -16.78 3.90
CA GLN A 61 -34.28 -17.72 3.06
C GLN A 61 -33.32 -18.18 1.98
N GLY A 62 -32.89 -19.42 2.10
CA GLY A 62 -31.83 -20.04 1.34
C GLY A 62 -30.43 -19.85 1.94
N GLY A 63 -29.56 -20.82 1.68
CA GLY A 63 -28.22 -20.86 2.25
C GLY A 63 -27.35 -21.96 1.63
N ILE A 64 -26.06 -21.93 1.93
CA ILE A 64 -25.10 -22.96 1.52
C ILE A 64 -24.61 -23.67 2.78
N PRO A 65 -24.61 -25.01 2.84
CA PRO A 65 -24.03 -25.75 3.97
C PRO A 65 -22.60 -25.30 4.24
N TYR A 66 -22.25 -25.00 5.49
CA TYR A 66 -20.93 -24.39 5.78
C TYR A 66 -19.76 -25.27 5.36
N LYS A 67 -19.92 -26.60 5.43
CA LYS A 67 -18.90 -27.59 5.01
C LYS A 67 -18.53 -27.50 3.53
N ALA A 68 -19.38 -26.89 2.70
CA ALA A 68 -19.09 -26.65 1.30
C ALA A 68 -18.20 -25.41 1.07
N LEU A 69 -18.11 -24.50 2.06
CA LEU A 69 -17.37 -23.24 1.97
C LEU A 69 -16.15 -23.18 2.89
N LEU A 70 -16.27 -23.74 4.09
CA LEU A 70 -15.26 -23.68 5.15
C LEU A 70 -14.56 -25.04 5.26
N GLY A 71 -13.26 -25.05 4.92
CA GLY A 71 -12.41 -26.24 5.04
C GLY A 71 -11.85 -26.44 6.46
N SER A 72 -11.10 -27.53 6.64
CA SER A 72 -10.46 -27.88 7.92
C SER A 72 -9.43 -26.87 8.43
N SER A 73 -8.89 -26.01 7.55
CA SER A 73 -7.95 -24.95 7.90
C SER A 73 -8.61 -23.64 8.35
N TYR A 74 -9.94 -23.56 8.34
CA TYR A 74 -10.67 -22.39 8.84
C TYR A 74 -10.56 -22.29 10.36
N THR A 75 -10.21 -21.12 10.88
CA THR A 75 -9.92 -20.91 12.31
C THR A 75 -10.84 -19.90 13.00
N ASP A 76 -11.67 -19.16 12.27
CA ASP A 76 -12.50 -18.08 12.81
C ASP A 76 -13.83 -18.55 13.41
N TRP A 77 -13.91 -19.81 13.87
CA TRP A 77 -15.13 -20.40 14.44
C TRP A 77 -15.68 -19.60 15.62
N SER A 78 -14.81 -19.04 16.47
CA SER A 78 -15.21 -18.23 17.63
C SER A 78 -15.90 -16.91 17.27
N ARG A 79 -15.88 -16.51 15.99
CA ARG A 79 -16.53 -15.28 15.49
C ARG A 79 -17.92 -15.54 14.90
N HIS A 80 -18.35 -16.80 14.80
CA HIS A 80 -19.68 -17.15 14.32
C HIS A 80 -20.74 -16.70 15.31
N LYS A 81 -21.77 -16.02 14.81
CA LYS A 81 -22.86 -15.49 15.64
C LYS A 81 -23.97 -16.50 15.93
N CYS A 82 -24.01 -17.60 15.18
CA CYS A 82 -24.98 -18.69 15.34
C CYS A 82 -24.27 -20.03 15.09
N PRO A 83 -23.33 -20.43 15.99
CA PRO A 83 -22.47 -21.60 15.81
C PRO A 83 -23.21 -22.94 15.65
N GLU A 84 -24.47 -23.00 16.06
CA GLU A 84 -25.37 -24.15 15.93
C GLU A 84 -25.95 -24.32 14.51
N SER A 85 -25.91 -23.28 13.67
CA SER A 85 -26.42 -23.33 12.30
C SER A 85 -25.50 -24.12 11.38
N ASP A 86 -26.09 -24.87 10.45
CA ASP A 86 -25.37 -25.65 9.45
C ASP A 86 -25.23 -24.93 8.09
N HIS A 87 -25.80 -23.72 7.93
CA HIS A 87 -25.79 -22.98 6.67
C HIS A 87 -25.27 -21.54 6.78
N ILE A 88 -24.72 -21.05 5.68
CA ILE A 88 -24.24 -19.68 5.49
C ILE A 88 -25.15 -18.98 4.47
N CYS A 89 -25.67 -17.80 4.81
CA CYS A 89 -26.50 -17.01 3.90
C CYS A 89 -25.73 -16.50 2.68
N PRO A 90 -26.40 -16.11 1.58
CA PRO A 90 -25.74 -15.63 0.36
C PRO A 90 -24.72 -14.50 0.62
N ALA A 91 -25.08 -13.51 1.44
CA ALA A 91 -24.20 -12.37 1.70
C ALA A 91 -22.89 -12.77 2.38
N CYS A 92 -22.95 -13.66 3.38
CA CYS A 92 -21.74 -14.18 4.03
C CYS A 92 -20.97 -15.12 3.11
N ALA A 93 -21.67 -15.99 2.37
CA ALA A 93 -21.04 -16.91 1.42
C ALA A 93 -20.23 -16.16 0.36
N PHE A 94 -20.76 -15.06 -0.19
CA PHE A 94 -20.04 -14.21 -1.15
C PHE A 94 -18.66 -13.79 -0.65
N THR A 95 -18.55 -13.41 0.64
CA THR A 95 -17.29 -12.97 1.24
C THR A 95 -16.29 -14.11 1.51
N MET A 96 -16.76 -15.36 1.49
CA MET A 96 -15.96 -16.56 1.80
C MET A 96 -15.57 -17.36 0.55
N MET A 97 -16.38 -17.28 -0.51
CA MET A 97 -16.23 -18.10 -1.71
C MET A 97 -14.96 -17.79 -2.50
N LEU A 98 -14.44 -18.84 -3.13
CA LEU A 98 -13.25 -18.80 -3.97
C LEU A 98 -13.61 -19.24 -5.39
N ASN A 99 -13.36 -18.37 -6.38
CA ASN A 99 -13.45 -18.74 -7.78
C ASN A 99 -12.14 -19.41 -8.24
N THR A 100 -12.08 -20.74 -8.21
CA THR A 100 -10.90 -21.49 -8.67
C THR A 100 -10.69 -21.40 -10.18
N ALA A 101 -11.73 -21.16 -10.97
CA ALA A 101 -11.67 -21.04 -12.43
C ALA A 101 -11.14 -19.68 -12.92
N SER A 102 -11.10 -18.66 -12.06
CA SER A 102 -10.63 -17.32 -12.40
C SER A 102 -9.55 -16.85 -11.42
N HIS A 103 -8.32 -17.31 -11.63
CA HIS A 103 -7.14 -16.91 -10.85
C HIS A 103 -7.35 -16.95 -9.32
N ARG A 104 -8.18 -17.87 -8.82
CA ARG A 104 -8.49 -17.98 -7.39
C ARG A 104 -9.06 -16.67 -6.82
N CYS A 105 -9.93 -15.99 -7.58
CA CYS A 105 -10.55 -14.72 -7.21
C CYS A 105 -11.49 -14.91 -6.01
N CYS A 106 -11.21 -14.16 -4.94
CA CYS A 106 -11.99 -14.11 -3.71
C CYS A 106 -11.78 -12.74 -3.06
N LEU A 107 -12.76 -12.27 -2.28
CA LEU A 107 -12.73 -10.89 -1.76
C LEU A 107 -11.54 -10.64 -0.83
N PHE A 108 -11.10 -11.63 -0.05
CA PHE A 108 -9.99 -11.48 0.89
C PHE A 108 -8.62 -11.20 0.26
N ARG A 109 -8.50 -11.34 -1.06
CA ARG A 109 -7.26 -11.01 -1.78
C ARG A 109 -7.12 -9.53 -2.09
N TYR A 110 -8.17 -8.75 -1.89
CA TYR A 110 -8.21 -7.38 -2.32
C TYR A 110 -8.49 -6.44 -1.15
N SER A 111 -7.91 -5.24 -1.23
CA SER A 111 -8.48 -4.12 -0.50
C SER A 111 -9.75 -3.68 -1.22
N PHE A 112 -10.75 -3.24 -0.47
CA PHE A 112 -12.03 -2.88 -1.06
C PHE A 112 -12.73 -1.77 -0.29
N VAL A 113 -13.61 -1.08 -1.01
CA VAL A 113 -14.61 -0.19 -0.46
C VAL A 113 -15.96 -0.65 -1.00
N ALA A 114 -16.94 -0.84 -0.13
CA ALA A 114 -18.30 -1.21 -0.51
C ALA A 114 -19.29 -0.15 -0.05
N ASP A 115 -19.99 0.46 -1.00
CA ASP A 115 -21.05 1.44 -0.78
C ASP A 115 -22.30 1.04 -1.60
N LYS A 116 -22.79 1.90 -2.50
CA LYS A 116 -23.74 1.53 -3.55
C LYS A 116 -23.15 0.50 -4.53
N GLN A 117 -21.82 0.46 -4.68
CA GLN A 117 -21.06 -0.45 -5.54
C GLN A 117 -19.85 -1.03 -4.78
N LEU A 118 -19.34 -2.15 -5.26
CA LEU A 118 -18.12 -2.77 -4.75
C LEU A 118 -16.93 -2.29 -5.57
N HIS A 119 -16.05 -1.56 -4.90
CA HIS A 119 -14.80 -1.06 -5.46
C HIS A 119 -13.67 -1.97 -5.00
N ILE A 120 -12.96 -2.56 -5.96
CA ILE A 120 -11.75 -3.35 -5.71
C ILE A 120 -10.55 -2.43 -5.90
N CYS A 121 -9.87 -2.12 -4.81
CA CYS A 121 -8.97 -0.97 -4.74
C CYS A 121 -7.51 -1.38 -4.62
N ASN A 122 -6.64 -0.72 -5.38
CA ASN A 122 -5.22 -0.69 -5.10
C ASN A 122 -4.90 0.32 -3.99
N ARG A 123 -3.61 0.43 -3.64
CA ARG A 123 -3.17 1.32 -2.55
C ARG A 123 -3.46 2.79 -2.81
N LYS A 124 -3.38 3.25 -4.07
CA LYS A 124 -3.67 4.65 -4.42
C LYS A 124 -5.17 4.92 -4.29
N GLU A 125 -6.01 4.04 -4.82
CA GLU A 125 -7.47 4.15 -4.72
C GLU A 125 -7.91 4.09 -3.24
N MET A 126 -7.35 3.19 -2.43
CA MET A 126 -7.62 3.15 -0.99
C MET A 126 -7.19 4.45 -0.28
N ARG A 127 -6.04 5.02 -0.63
CA ARG A 127 -5.59 6.31 -0.11
C ARG A 127 -6.61 7.41 -0.39
N ASP A 128 -7.13 7.44 -1.62
CA ASP A 128 -8.11 8.45 -2.04
C ASP A 128 -9.45 8.27 -1.31
N TYR A 129 -9.89 7.02 -1.10
CA TYR A 129 -11.09 6.72 -0.31
C TYR A 129 -10.95 7.06 1.19
N LEU A 130 -9.76 6.91 1.79
CA LEU A 130 -9.57 7.33 3.19
C LEU A 130 -9.72 8.84 3.38
N ILE A 131 -9.34 9.65 2.38
CA ILE A 131 -9.41 11.12 2.47
C ILE A 131 -10.75 11.65 1.93
N ASN A 132 -11.38 10.90 1.02
CA ASN A 132 -12.68 11.23 0.43
C ASN A 132 -13.60 10.00 0.52
N PRO A 133 -14.11 9.66 1.72
CA PRO A 133 -14.95 8.49 1.89
C PRO A 133 -16.30 8.66 1.17
N PRO A 134 -16.94 7.55 0.74
CA PRO A 134 -18.26 7.57 0.14
C PRO A 134 -19.34 8.12 1.08
N GLU A 135 -20.54 8.36 0.54
CA GLU A 135 -21.71 8.60 1.38
C GLU A 135 -22.06 7.35 2.19
N PRO A 136 -22.42 7.50 3.48
CA PRO A 136 -22.82 6.37 4.30
C PRO A 136 -24.12 5.73 3.81
N PRO A 137 -24.34 4.42 4.09
CA PRO A 137 -23.42 3.53 4.78
C PRO A 137 -22.36 2.91 3.84
N PHE A 138 -21.14 2.73 4.34
CA PHE A 138 -20.06 2.06 3.59
C PHE A 138 -19.20 1.16 4.47
N VAL A 139 -18.42 0.26 3.84
CA VAL A 139 -17.45 -0.62 4.48
C VAL A 139 -16.10 -0.46 3.78
N MET A 140 -15.01 -0.36 4.54
CA MET A 140 -13.64 -0.31 4.01
C MET A 140 -12.75 -1.37 4.65
N ALA A 141 -11.94 -2.04 3.84
CA ALA A 141 -10.94 -2.95 4.36
C ALA A 141 -9.69 -3.00 3.46
N VAL A 142 -8.53 -3.11 4.10
CA VAL A 142 -7.22 -3.21 3.48
C VAL A 142 -6.66 -4.62 3.69
N ALA A 143 -6.43 -5.32 2.59
CA ALA A 143 -5.77 -6.63 2.58
C ALA A 143 -4.26 -6.46 2.29
N VAL A 144 -3.45 -6.53 3.34
CA VAL A 144 -1.98 -6.41 3.28
C VAL A 144 -1.35 -7.73 2.84
N SER A 145 -1.73 -8.83 3.51
CA SER A 145 -1.25 -10.20 3.31
C SER A 145 -2.01 -10.93 2.20
N GLN A 146 -3.24 -10.48 1.89
CA GLN A 146 -4.16 -11.10 0.94
C GLN A 146 -4.52 -12.56 1.29
N LYS A 147 -4.47 -12.91 2.58
CA LYS A 147 -4.65 -14.27 3.09
C LYS A 147 -5.77 -14.43 4.12
N LYS A 148 -6.42 -13.34 4.55
CA LYS A 148 -7.35 -13.34 5.69
C LYS A 148 -8.75 -12.88 5.31
N HIS A 149 -9.77 -13.59 5.79
CA HIS A 149 -11.17 -13.22 5.56
C HIS A 149 -11.57 -11.97 6.38
N ILE A 150 -11.29 -10.79 5.84
CA ILE A 150 -11.52 -9.51 6.53
C ILE A 150 -12.97 -9.01 6.45
N ALA A 151 -13.69 -9.31 5.36
CA ALA A 151 -14.98 -8.70 5.04
C ALA A 151 -16.09 -8.92 6.08
N PHE A 152 -16.22 -10.14 6.63
CA PHE A 152 -17.23 -10.41 7.66
C PHE A 152 -16.83 -9.87 9.05
N LYS A 153 -15.56 -9.49 9.22
CA LYS A 153 -15.01 -8.86 10.43
C LYS A 153 -15.09 -7.33 10.37
N SER A 154 -15.45 -6.78 9.21
CA SER A 154 -15.48 -5.34 8.99
C SER A 154 -16.69 -4.68 9.64
N MET A 155 -16.51 -3.41 9.99
CA MET A 155 -17.58 -2.56 10.49
C MET A 155 -18.21 -1.72 9.39
N VAL A 156 -19.49 -1.42 9.57
CA VAL A 156 -20.21 -0.46 8.74
C VAL A 156 -19.97 0.93 9.30
N SER A 157 -19.60 1.85 8.42
CA SER A 157 -19.42 3.25 8.71
C SER A 157 -20.67 4.04 8.33
N TYR A 158 -21.09 4.94 9.20
CA TYR A 158 -22.29 5.78 9.05
C TYR A 158 -21.98 7.28 9.06
N ASP A 159 -20.70 7.64 9.10
CA ASP A 159 -20.20 9.01 9.13
C ASP A 159 -18.98 9.14 8.22
N ARG A 160 -18.73 10.33 7.67
CA ARG A 160 -17.64 10.59 6.72
C ARG A 160 -16.41 11.21 7.37
N GLU A 161 -16.56 11.80 8.55
CA GLU A 161 -15.46 12.40 9.31
C GLU A 161 -14.83 11.40 10.28
N ASN A 162 -15.62 10.49 10.85
CA ASN A 162 -15.21 9.47 11.81
C ASN A 162 -15.78 8.11 11.41
N PHE A 163 -14.96 7.28 10.81
CA PHE A 163 -15.40 6.00 10.22
C PHE A 163 -14.46 4.86 10.56
N PHE A 164 -14.78 3.66 10.09
CA PHE A 164 -13.97 2.47 10.31
C PHE A 164 -13.33 1.98 9.01
N CYS A 165 -12.07 1.60 9.10
CA CYS A 165 -11.37 0.86 8.06
C CYS A 165 -10.61 -0.30 8.69
N ASN A 166 -10.80 -1.51 8.17
CA ASN A 166 -10.00 -2.64 8.63
C ASN A 166 -8.60 -2.59 8.01
N LEU A 167 -7.56 -2.69 8.83
CA LEU A 167 -6.21 -3.03 8.38
C LEU A 167 -5.99 -4.51 8.73
N GLU A 168 -6.06 -5.39 7.72
CA GLU A 168 -6.22 -6.83 7.97
C GLU A 168 -7.43 -7.11 8.89
N GLU A 169 -7.22 -7.77 10.01
CA GLU A 169 -8.27 -8.15 10.96
C GLU A 169 -8.54 -7.07 12.01
N GLU A 170 -7.72 -6.03 12.04
CA GLU A 170 -7.84 -4.97 13.02
C GLU A 170 -8.74 -3.86 12.52
N GLN A 171 -9.70 -3.46 13.36
CA GLN A 171 -10.60 -2.37 13.08
C GLN A 171 -9.94 -1.06 13.51
N ILE A 172 -9.67 -0.19 12.55
CA ILE A 172 -9.08 1.12 12.79
C ILE A 172 -10.20 2.14 12.73
N GLN A 173 -10.35 2.93 13.81
CA GLN A 173 -11.15 4.14 13.77
C GLN A 173 -10.34 5.23 13.05
N VAL A 174 -10.96 5.85 12.06
CA VAL A 174 -10.34 6.82 11.16
C VAL A 174 -11.04 8.15 11.37
N ASN A 175 -10.31 9.13 11.89
CA ASN A 175 -10.67 10.53 11.71
C ASN A 175 -10.12 11.00 10.35
N ARG A 176 -10.99 11.52 9.48
CA ARG A 176 -10.64 11.86 8.09
C ARG A 176 -9.52 12.89 8.00
N GLN A 177 -9.58 13.95 8.80
CA GLN A 177 -8.60 15.02 8.78
C GLN A 177 -7.25 14.55 9.32
N GLU A 178 -7.25 13.83 10.44
CA GLU A 178 -6.03 13.22 11.00
C GLU A 178 -5.38 12.25 10.01
N ALA A 179 -6.17 11.38 9.37
CA ALA A 179 -5.67 10.45 8.37
C ALA A 179 -5.03 11.17 7.18
N LYS A 180 -5.66 12.25 6.70
CA LYS A 180 -5.12 13.10 5.62
C LYS A 180 -3.77 13.70 6.01
N ASP A 181 -3.66 14.26 7.21
CA ASP A 181 -2.42 14.89 7.68
C ASP A 181 -1.29 13.85 7.83
N ILE A 182 -1.59 12.69 8.42
CA ILE A 182 -0.65 11.58 8.53
C ILE A 182 -0.21 11.08 7.14
N ILE A 183 -1.14 10.92 6.20
CA ILE A 183 -0.82 10.51 4.83
C ILE A 183 0.13 11.51 4.19
N SER A 184 -0.13 12.82 4.31
CA SER A 184 0.74 13.85 3.74
C SER A 184 2.15 13.82 4.34
N VAL A 185 2.29 13.62 5.65
CA VAL A 185 3.61 13.43 6.29
C VAL A 185 4.32 12.20 5.72
N CYS A 186 3.64 11.05 5.62
CA CYS A 186 4.21 9.83 5.05
C CYS A 186 4.63 10.03 3.58
N GLU A 187 3.78 10.67 2.77
CA GLU A 187 4.02 10.94 1.35
C GLU A 187 5.22 11.85 1.13
N ALA A 188 5.38 12.89 1.96
CA ALA A 188 6.50 13.82 1.91
C ALA A 188 7.82 13.15 2.35
N LEU A 189 7.82 12.36 3.43
CA LEU A 189 9.01 11.61 3.85
C LEU A 189 9.47 10.63 2.76
N ARG A 190 8.52 9.97 2.09
CA ARG A 190 8.82 9.14 0.92
C ARG A 190 9.37 9.96 -0.25
N GLY A 191 8.88 11.18 -0.44
CA GLY A 191 9.35 12.12 -1.46
C GLY A 191 10.83 12.44 -1.34
N ILE A 192 11.31 12.72 -0.12
CA ILE A 192 12.74 12.97 0.15
C ILE A 192 13.59 11.69 0.29
N GLY A 193 12.99 10.51 0.05
CA GLY A 193 13.71 9.26 -0.17
C GLY A 193 13.78 8.31 1.03
N PHE A 194 12.93 8.49 2.06
CA PHE A 194 12.74 7.48 3.10
C PHE A 194 11.91 6.31 2.60
N THR A 195 12.25 5.09 3.03
CA THR A 195 11.44 3.90 2.78
C THR A 195 10.29 3.80 3.78
N LYS A 196 9.28 2.97 3.48
CA LYS A 196 8.18 2.72 4.44
C LYS A 196 8.70 2.09 5.74
N ASP A 197 9.69 1.23 5.67
CA ASP A 197 10.27 0.58 6.85
C ASP A 197 11.02 1.58 7.75
N GLU A 198 11.75 2.52 7.14
CA GLU A 198 12.43 3.60 7.87
C GLU A 198 11.42 4.52 8.58
N ILE A 199 10.34 4.89 7.88
CA ILE A 199 9.25 5.73 8.43
C ILE A 199 8.53 5.00 9.57
N SER A 200 8.17 3.72 9.35
CA SER A 200 7.49 2.88 10.34
C SER A 200 8.30 2.75 11.64
N ALA A 201 9.62 2.59 11.50
CA ALA A 201 10.53 2.46 12.63
C ALA A 201 10.92 3.81 13.28
N GLY A 202 10.50 4.95 12.73
CA GLY A 202 10.91 6.28 13.21
C GLY A 202 12.39 6.57 13.07
N ARG A 203 13.09 5.89 12.14
CA ARG A 203 14.55 6.02 11.99
C ARG A 203 14.87 7.13 10.99
N ILE A 204 15.16 8.33 11.51
CA ILE A 204 15.66 9.43 10.68
C ILE A 204 17.15 9.22 10.42
N ARG A 205 17.47 8.72 9.23
CA ARG A 205 18.84 8.51 8.79
C ARG A 205 19.51 9.81 8.36
N PHE A 206 20.70 10.05 8.91
CA PHE A 206 21.50 11.24 8.59
C PHE A 206 21.80 11.38 7.09
N ASP A 207 22.09 10.29 6.37
CA ASP A 207 22.42 10.35 4.95
C ASP A 207 21.29 10.89 4.06
N LYS A 208 20.03 10.76 4.50
CA LYS A 208 18.85 11.28 3.80
C LYS A 208 18.64 12.77 4.04
N ILE A 209 19.08 13.27 5.20
CA ILE A 209 18.84 14.65 5.62
C ILE A 209 20.08 15.56 5.54
N LYS A 210 21.29 15.01 5.33
CA LYS A 210 22.55 15.76 5.31
C LYS A 210 22.60 16.91 4.31
N LYS A 211 21.79 16.84 3.24
CA LYS A 211 21.66 17.88 2.20
C LYS A 211 20.83 19.09 2.64
N PHE A 212 20.08 18.96 3.74
CA PHE A 212 19.29 20.03 4.33
C PHE A 212 20.04 20.71 5.48
N LYS A 213 19.56 21.88 5.91
CA LYS A 213 20.03 22.59 7.10
C LYS A 213 19.79 21.77 8.38
N LEU A 214 20.48 22.14 9.47
CA LEU A 214 20.56 21.37 10.71
C LEU A 214 19.20 21.13 11.38
N ASP A 215 18.23 22.01 11.16
CA ASP A 215 16.86 21.95 11.71
C ASP A 215 15.97 20.86 11.07
N ALA A 216 16.43 20.22 9.99
CA ALA A 216 15.66 19.18 9.30
C ALA A 216 15.32 17.98 10.21
N TYR A 217 16.25 17.58 11.08
CA TYR A 217 16.05 16.46 12.00
C TYR A 217 14.91 16.75 12.97
N ASP A 218 14.95 17.92 13.62
CA ASP A 218 13.96 18.32 14.61
C ASP A 218 12.57 18.48 14.00
N LYS A 219 12.47 19.08 12.81
CA LYS A 219 11.22 19.21 12.06
C LYS A 219 10.57 17.85 11.77
N ILE A 220 11.34 16.91 11.23
CA ILE A 220 10.81 15.58 10.90
C ILE A 220 10.43 14.82 12.17
N ASN A 221 11.26 14.87 13.21
CA ASN A 221 10.96 14.21 14.48
C ASN A 221 9.70 14.77 15.15
N HIS A 222 9.50 16.08 15.08
CA HIS A 222 8.31 16.73 15.63
C HIS A 222 7.03 16.19 14.98
N LEU A 223 7.02 16.06 13.65
CA LEU A 223 5.89 15.50 12.90
C LEU A 223 5.64 14.02 13.21
N LEU A 224 6.70 13.24 13.41
CA LEU A 224 6.59 11.79 13.62
C LEU A 224 6.22 11.42 15.06
N ARG A 225 6.61 12.22 16.05
CA ARG A 225 6.52 11.86 17.48
C ARG A 225 5.11 11.57 17.96
N SER A 226 4.11 12.25 17.43
CA SER A 226 2.70 12.11 17.83
C SER A 226 1.98 10.96 17.13
N ILE A 227 2.51 10.46 16.01
CA ILE A 227 1.78 9.53 15.13
C ILE A 227 2.41 8.13 15.09
N ILE A 228 3.73 8.02 15.31
CA ILE A 228 4.42 6.72 15.26
C ILE A 228 3.85 5.75 16.29
N GLY A 229 3.75 4.48 15.89
CA GLY A 229 3.25 3.40 16.74
C GLY A 229 1.72 3.34 16.84
N THR A 230 1.01 4.38 16.40
CA THR A 230 -0.45 4.33 16.32
C THR A 230 -0.90 3.41 15.17
N ARG A 231 -2.09 2.83 15.32
CA ARG A 231 -2.66 1.93 14.32
C ARG A 231 -3.21 2.67 13.10
N LEU A 232 -3.70 3.90 13.31
CA LEU A 232 -4.04 4.83 12.23
C LEU A 232 -2.80 5.16 11.37
N PHE A 233 -1.65 5.43 11.99
CA PHE A 233 -0.40 5.64 11.27
C PHE A 233 0.00 4.44 10.41
N ALA A 234 -0.12 3.22 10.92
CA ALA A 234 0.17 2.02 10.14
C ALA A 234 -0.72 1.91 8.88
N LEU A 235 -2.02 2.20 9.00
CA LEU A 235 -2.95 2.24 7.87
C LEU A 235 -2.57 3.33 6.86
N CYS A 236 -2.34 4.56 7.33
CA CYS A 236 -1.98 5.70 6.49
C CYS A 236 -0.64 5.47 5.75
N LEU A 237 0.38 4.96 6.45
CA LEU A 237 1.67 4.63 5.83
C LEU A 237 1.53 3.51 4.79
N PHE A 238 0.66 2.53 5.01
CA PHE A 238 0.42 1.46 4.05
C PHE A 238 -0.12 2.00 2.72
N VAL A 239 -1.08 2.93 2.76
CA VAL A 239 -1.70 3.51 1.56
C VAL A 239 -0.94 4.70 0.98
N ALA A 240 -0.08 5.36 1.75
CA ALA A 240 0.67 6.55 1.33
C ALA A 240 1.40 6.33 0.00
N GLN A 241 1.32 7.33 -0.88
CA GLN A 241 2.05 7.40 -2.15
C GLN A 241 3.43 8.08 -1.97
N LYS A 242 4.13 8.37 -3.07
CA LYS A 242 5.38 9.15 -3.03
C LYS A 242 5.07 10.54 -3.58
N MET A 243 5.29 11.57 -2.77
CA MET A 243 5.24 12.97 -3.21
C MET A 243 6.45 13.30 -4.10
N SER A 244 6.35 14.32 -4.96
CA SER A 244 7.54 14.85 -5.65
C SER A 244 8.57 15.34 -4.62
N GLU A 245 9.85 15.41 -4.99
CA GLU A 245 10.87 15.84 -4.03
C GLU A 245 10.69 17.31 -3.67
N GLU A 246 10.35 18.15 -4.65
CA GLU A 246 10.13 19.58 -4.50
C GLU A 246 8.94 19.88 -3.57
N ASP A 247 7.80 19.24 -3.81
CA ASP A 247 6.60 19.40 -2.96
C ASP A 247 6.87 18.88 -1.56
N ALA A 248 7.62 17.78 -1.43
CA ALA A 248 7.97 17.22 -0.13
C ALA A 248 8.87 18.15 0.69
N ILE A 249 9.87 18.77 0.05
CA ILE A 249 10.75 19.76 0.68
C ILE A 249 9.92 20.96 1.16
N CYS A 250 8.99 21.44 0.32
CA CYS A 250 8.09 22.53 0.67
C CYS A 250 7.18 22.16 1.86
N PHE A 251 6.49 21.02 1.80
CA PHE A 251 5.58 20.54 2.85
C PHE A 251 6.29 20.38 4.20
N LEU A 252 7.48 19.78 4.20
CA LEU A 252 8.28 19.57 5.42
C LEU A 252 8.99 20.85 5.90
N GLY A 253 8.89 21.96 5.16
CA GLY A 253 9.57 23.21 5.46
C GLY A 253 11.09 23.07 5.49
N LEU A 254 11.67 22.20 4.66
CA LEU A 254 13.10 21.93 4.64
C LEU A 254 13.83 22.95 3.77
N THR A 255 15.08 23.27 4.13
CA THR A 255 15.93 24.16 3.32
C THR A 255 17.20 23.42 2.90
N LEU A 256 17.50 23.43 1.60
CA LEU A 256 18.74 22.89 1.06
C LEU A 256 19.96 23.70 1.53
N LYS A 257 21.07 23.01 1.77
CA LYS A 257 22.37 23.68 1.93
C LYS A 257 22.79 24.25 0.57
N THR A 258 23.10 25.54 0.51
CA THR A 258 23.76 26.13 -0.66
C THR A 258 25.17 25.55 -0.77
N VAL A 259 25.49 24.94 -1.91
CA VAL A 259 26.89 24.69 -2.26
C VAL A 259 27.53 26.05 -2.53
N PRO A 260 28.64 26.44 -1.87
CA PRO A 260 29.34 27.65 -2.25
C PRO A 260 29.75 27.54 -3.71
N LEU A 261 29.35 28.50 -4.55
CA LEU A 261 29.93 28.66 -5.88
C LEU A 261 31.45 28.74 -5.73
N PRO A 262 32.26 28.02 -6.55
CA PRO A 262 33.70 28.22 -6.54
C PRO A 262 33.95 29.70 -6.81
N GLN A 263 34.55 30.40 -5.85
CA GLN A 263 34.95 31.78 -6.05
C GLN A 263 35.96 31.78 -7.19
N GLY A 264 35.53 32.26 -8.36
CA GLY A 264 36.43 32.52 -9.47
C GLY A 264 37.51 33.47 -8.96
N HIS A 265 38.77 33.02 -8.97
CA HIS A 265 39.90 33.90 -8.74
C HIS A 265 39.86 35.00 -9.80
N CYS A 266 39.40 36.19 -9.41
CA CYS A 266 39.63 37.42 -10.16
C CYS A 266 41.10 37.80 -9.96
N SER A 267 41.97 37.22 -10.77
CA SER A 267 43.38 37.60 -10.83
C SER A 267 43.50 38.91 -11.62
N SER A 268 43.27 40.01 -10.92
CA SER A 268 43.70 41.34 -11.38
C SER A 268 45.20 41.47 -11.11
N THR A 269 46.01 41.32 -12.16
CA THR A 269 47.39 41.82 -12.15
C THR A 269 47.65 42.57 -13.46
N ARG A 270 47.72 43.90 -13.37
CA ARG A 270 48.45 44.72 -14.35
C ARG A 270 49.94 44.58 -14.04
N HIS A 271 50.78 44.34 -15.05
CA HIS A 271 52.01 45.10 -15.33
C HIS A 271 52.74 44.56 -16.58
N THR A 272 52.76 45.41 -17.62
CA THR A 272 53.89 45.79 -18.50
C THR A 272 54.90 44.75 -19.03
N LYS A 273 54.79 44.51 -20.34
CA LYS A 273 55.80 44.40 -21.43
C LYS A 273 57.26 43.93 -21.16
N ALA A 274 57.61 42.97 -22.03
CA ALA A 274 58.82 42.83 -22.86
C ALA A 274 60.07 42.13 -22.30
N ALA A 275 60.40 40.95 -22.86
CA ALA A 275 61.56 40.75 -23.76
C ALA A 275 61.60 39.31 -24.30
N MET A 276 61.94 39.19 -25.58
CA MET A 276 62.16 37.95 -26.33
C MET A 276 63.52 37.32 -26.00
N SER A 277 63.60 35.98 -26.08
CA SER A 277 64.47 35.22 -27.00
C SER A 277 65.13 33.97 -26.39
N LYS A 278 65.28 32.97 -27.28
CA LYS A 278 66.19 31.80 -27.33
C LYS A 278 65.70 30.44 -26.82
N GLU A 279 65.26 29.65 -27.81
CA GLU A 279 65.93 28.44 -28.34
C GLU A 279 66.52 27.40 -27.37
N ASP A 280 65.99 26.19 -27.55
CA ASP A 280 66.68 24.95 -27.96
C ASP A 280 66.80 23.76 -27.00
N HIS A 281 66.38 22.65 -27.61
CA HIS A 281 66.95 21.30 -27.59
C HIS A 281 66.25 20.14 -26.84
N LEU A 282 65.97 19.14 -27.67
CA LEU A 282 65.57 17.74 -27.47
C LEU A 282 66.37 17.01 -26.38
N ASP A 283 65.76 16.03 -25.68
CA ASP A 283 65.83 14.62 -26.10
C ASP A 283 65.05 13.65 -25.17
N THR A 284 64.18 12.87 -25.81
CA THR A 284 64.09 11.39 -25.80
C THR A 284 64.40 10.61 -24.50
N ILE A 285 63.47 9.77 -24.04
CA ILE A 285 63.59 8.29 -24.04
C ILE A 285 62.34 7.61 -23.44
N CYS A 286 61.95 6.54 -24.12
CA CYS A 286 60.83 5.63 -23.95
C CYS A 286 61.08 4.56 -22.86
N GLY A 287 60.02 4.01 -22.26
CA GLY A 287 60.13 2.92 -21.29
C GLY A 287 58.80 2.23 -20.97
N ASN A 288 58.33 1.37 -21.88
CA ASN A 288 57.24 0.40 -21.70
C ASN A 288 57.46 -0.54 -20.49
N LYS A 289 56.37 -0.97 -19.83
CA LYS A 289 56.13 -2.39 -19.51
C LYS A 289 54.69 -2.67 -19.04
N SER A 290 54.08 -3.65 -19.71
CA SER A 290 52.78 -4.26 -19.47
C SER A 290 52.90 -5.53 -18.60
N SER A 291 51.83 -5.90 -17.88
CA SER A 291 51.37 -7.27 -17.53
C SER A 291 50.10 -7.11 -16.66
N VAL A 292 48.88 -7.49 -17.07
CA VAL A 292 48.24 -8.79 -17.32
C VAL A 292 48.15 -9.70 -16.07
N SER A 293 46.96 -9.64 -15.44
CA SER A 293 46.02 -10.63 -14.84
C SER A 293 46.49 -12.04 -14.40
N PRO A 294 45.76 -12.75 -13.47
CA PRO A 294 44.48 -13.40 -13.81
C PRO A 294 43.39 -13.56 -12.72
N ALA A 295 42.17 -13.69 -13.25
CA ALA A 295 40.94 -14.39 -12.86
C ALA A 295 40.81 -15.14 -11.51
N GLY A 296 39.61 -14.97 -10.92
CA GLY A 296 38.95 -15.92 -10.02
C GLY A 296 37.42 -15.80 -10.16
N GLN A 297 36.81 -16.78 -10.84
CA GLN A 297 35.36 -16.97 -10.97
C GLN A 297 34.76 -17.49 -9.65
N GLN A 298 33.58 -17.00 -9.24
CA GLN A 298 32.59 -17.84 -8.55
C GLN A 298 31.16 -17.50 -9.00
N ASN A 299 30.48 -18.56 -9.45
CA ASN A 299 29.07 -18.65 -9.79
C ASN A 299 28.19 -18.52 -8.54
N GLY A 300 27.06 -17.80 -8.67
CA GLY A 300 25.97 -17.82 -7.71
C GLY A 300 24.62 -17.85 -8.43
N GLN A 301 24.09 -19.06 -8.64
CA GLN A 301 22.75 -19.32 -9.14
C GLN A 301 21.69 -18.68 -8.23
N MET A 302 20.81 -17.87 -8.80
CA MET A 302 19.55 -17.45 -8.15
C MET A 302 18.43 -18.41 -8.58
N THR A 303 17.94 -19.20 -7.63
CA THR A 303 16.69 -19.96 -7.71
C THR A 303 15.56 -19.15 -7.09
N PHE A 304 14.46 -18.98 -7.83
CA PHE A 304 13.21 -18.39 -7.33
C PHE A 304 12.26 -19.51 -6.88
N PRO A 305 11.57 -19.39 -5.74
CA PRO A 305 10.45 -20.26 -5.43
C PRO A 305 9.20 -19.83 -6.20
N THR A 306 8.61 -20.79 -6.90
CA THR A 306 7.27 -20.80 -7.47
C THR A 306 6.22 -20.75 -6.38
N PHE A 307 5.29 -19.78 -6.40
CA PHE A 307 3.90 -19.90 -5.92
C PHE A 307 3.00 -18.84 -6.56
#